data_AF-A0A842TD14-F1
#
_entry.id   AF-A0A842TD14-F1
#
_cell.length_a   1.000
_cell.length_b   1.000
_cell.length_c   1.000
_cell.angle_alpha   90.00
_cell.angle_beta   90.00
_cell.angle_gamma   90.00
#
_symmetry.space_group_name_H-M   'P 1'
#
loop_
_entity.id
_entity.type
_entity.pdbx_description
1 polymer ?
#
loop_
_entity_poly.entity_id
_entity_poly.type
_entity_poly.pdbx_seq_one_letter_code
_entity_poly.pdbx_strand_id
1 'polypeptide(L)'
;MPDVTIKTPNLDDIFEKWKQSAYRKDKKKLEKQFGTKGAVFSLDVISAAETVKDTMKEAAIYYAVQKTVAPAKGKEEEETVRADKVSKETYFVFKSEVNKDEWDGDEIVPMYNSIKAKPCPKCKGKGYIEDKCSSCGGNGKISDKLLVLEGEEMNKDKKVFEYPCGNCYGSGKTKDLCKECNGHKNLYTYEIKAVPFKRVVSGMPVLHSSAKTKYEKEMGEDLHKLIDEVEGIKFDDFKSLDKKAEPSLGYYNKNIKKTISSAGKDYKNYEKDDDYKIVTKIHLFPMIQMMCETKKGKSFEIYSLGSDKRFITYSNF
;
A
#
# COMPACT_ATOMS: atom_id res chain seq x y z
N MET A 1 -43.04 -17.80 12.04
CA MET A 1 -42.02 -17.31 13.00
C MET A 1 -40.73 -17.14 12.23
N PRO A 2 -39.96 -16.05 12.39
CA PRO A 2 -38.65 -15.99 11.75
C PRO A 2 -37.79 -17.14 12.29
N ASP A 3 -37.26 -17.97 11.39
CA ASP A 3 -36.41 -19.10 11.75
C ASP A 3 -35.06 -18.58 12.22
N VAL A 4 -34.94 -18.43 13.55
CA VAL A 4 -33.67 -18.09 14.22
C VAL A 4 -32.63 -19.10 13.79
N THR A 5 -31.66 -18.64 13.02
CA THR A 5 -30.68 -19.50 12.34
C THR A 5 -29.56 -19.91 13.28
N ILE A 6 -29.24 -19.09 14.28
CA ILE A 6 -28.23 -19.40 15.31
C ILE A 6 -28.74 -19.02 16.70
N LYS A 7 -28.55 -19.90 17.67
CA LYS A 7 -28.90 -19.63 19.07
C LYS A 7 -27.69 -19.07 19.80
N THR A 8 -27.92 -18.02 20.58
CA THR A 8 -26.91 -17.47 21.50
C THR A 8 -26.65 -18.44 22.67
N PRO A 9 -25.40 -18.53 23.16
CA PRO A 9 -25.08 -19.33 24.33
C PRO A 9 -25.80 -18.86 25.59
N ASN A 10 -26.04 -19.80 26.50
CA ASN A 10 -26.65 -19.50 27.80
C ASN A 10 -25.66 -18.70 28.67
N LEU A 11 -26.19 -17.73 29.41
CA LEU A 11 -25.43 -16.88 30.33
C LEU A 11 -24.68 -17.70 31.39
N ASP A 12 -25.29 -18.75 31.91
CA ASP A 12 -24.67 -19.61 32.91
C ASP A 12 -23.47 -20.38 32.32
N ASP A 13 -23.60 -20.89 31.09
CA ASP A 13 -22.52 -21.59 30.39
C ASP A 13 -21.35 -20.65 30.08
N ILE A 14 -21.65 -19.42 29.66
CA ILE A 14 -20.64 -18.37 29.43
C ILE A 14 -19.90 -18.06 30.72
N PHE A 15 -20.64 -17.85 31.81
CA PHE A 15 -20.06 -17.50 33.10
C PHE A 15 -19.22 -18.65 33.67
N GLU A 16 -19.69 -19.89 33.58
CA GLU A 16 -18.94 -21.07 34.02
C GLU A 16 -17.66 -21.24 33.21
N LYS A 17 -17.73 -21.12 31.88
CA LYS A 17 -16.56 -21.22 31.01
C LYS A 17 -15.52 -20.13 31.32
N TRP A 18 -15.97 -18.90 31.56
CA TRP A 18 -15.10 -17.82 32.01
C TRP A 18 -14.48 -18.13 33.38
N LYS A 19 -15.29 -18.55 34.37
CA LYS A 19 -14.83 -18.87 35.73
C LYS A 19 -13.72 -19.92 35.74
N GLN A 20 -13.90 -20.99 34.97
CA GLN A 20 -12.90 -22.05 34.81
C GLN A 20 -11.62 -21.53 34.14
N SER A 21 -11.76 -20.70 33.10
CA SER A 21 -10.62 -20.09 32.40
C SER A 21 -9.83 -19.13 33.29
N ALA A 22 -10.53 -18.24 34.01
CA ALA A 22 -9.94 -17.29 34.94
C ALA A 22 -9.20 -17.98 36.09
N TYR A 23 -9.75 -19.09 36.60
CA TYR A 23 -9.10 -19.90 37.65
C TYR A 23 -7.78 -20.51 37.20
N ARG A 24 -7.75 -21.06 35.98
CA ARG A 24 -6.54 -21.64 35.39
C ARG A 24 -5.48 -20.57 35.12
N LYS A 25 -5.90 -19.35 34.73
CA LYS A 25 -4.99 -18.25 34.41
C LYS A 25 -4.44 -17.54 35.66
N ASP A 26 -5.30 -17.16 36.60
CA ASP A 26 -4.90 -16.36 37.78
C ASP A 26 -5.80 -16.62 39.00
N LYS A 27 -5.62 -17.80 39.61
CA LYS A 27 -6.29 -18.18 40.86
C LYS A 27 -6.13 -17.14 41.97
N LYS A 28 -4.93 -16.56 42.12
CA LYS A 28 -4.63 -15.60 43.20
C LYS A 28 -5.48 -14.33 43.07
N LYS A 29 -5.66 -13.85 41.84
CA LYS A 29 -6.51 -12.68 41.57
C LYS A 29 -7.99 -12.97 41.83
N LEU A 30 -8.49 -14.14 41.45
CA LEU A 30 -9.85 -14.55 41.78
C LEU A 30 -10.08 -14.61 43.30
N GLU A 31 -9.19 -15.28 44.03
CA GLU A 31 -9.25 -15.34 45.49
C GLU A 31 -9.20 -13.95 46.12
N LYS A 32 -8.33 -13.07 45.60
CA LYS A 32 -8.26 -11.67 46.06
C LYS A 32 -9.57 -10.93 45.86
N GLN A 33 -10.31 -11.15 44.78
CA GLN A 33 -11.51 -10.36 44.44
C GLN A 33 -12.82 -10.98 44.95
N PHE A 34 -12.88 -12.30 45.08
CA PHE A 34 -14.09 -13.04 45.44
C PHE A 34 -13.98 -13.80 46.77
N GLY A 35 -12.77 -13.95 47.31
CA GLY A 35 -12.55 -14.64 48.58
C GLY A 35 -13.03 -13.85 49.79
N THR A 36 -13.55 -14.58 50.77
CA THR A 36 -13.95 -14.06 52.07
C THR A 36 -12.81 -14.26 53.08
N LYS A 37 -12.51 -13.23 53.86
CA LYS A 37 -11.44 -13.30 54.88
C LYS A 37 -11.72 -14.44 55.87
N GLY A 38 -10.77 -15.36 56.02
CA GLY A 38 -10.87 -16.49 56.96
C GLY A 38 -11.58 -17.73 56.42
N ALA A 39 -12.07 -17.73 55.18
CA ALA A 39 -12.67 -18.90 54.52
C ALA A 39 -11.73 -19.47 53.46
N VAL A 40 -11.77 -20.80 53.26
CA VAL A 40 -11.06 -21.46 52.16
C VAL A 40 -11.73 -21.08 50.84
N PHE A 41 -10.94 -20.60 49.88
CA PHE A 41 -11.45 -20.20 48.56
C PHE A 41 -11.80 -21.41 47.69
N SER A 42 -13.06 -21.47 47.25
CA SER A 42 -13.57 -22.40 46.22
C SER A 42 -14.21 -21.60 45.08
N LEU A 43 -14.27 -22.18 43.87
CA LEU A 43 -15.01 -21.58 42.75
C LEU A 43 -16.51 -21.54 42.98
N ASP A 44 -17.05 -22.39 43.84
CA ASP A 44 -18.48 -22.46 44.13
C ASP A 44 -19.00 -21.20 44.82
N VAL A 45 -18.11 -20.40 45.41
CA VAL A 45 -18.48 -19.11 46.05
C VAL A 45 -18.70 -17.99 45.02
N ILE A 46 -18.40 -18.24 43.74
CA ILE A 46 -18.57 -17.32 42.62
C ILE A 46 -19.78 -17.77 41.80
N SER A 47 -20.89 -17.08 41.98
CA SER A 47 -22.13 -17.34 41.24
C SER A 47 -22.41 -16.24 40.21
N ALA A 48 -23.02 -16.63 39.09
CA ALA A 48 -23.46 -15.68 38.06
C ALA A 48 -24.50 -14.71 38.64
N ALA A 49 -25.43 -15.20 39.46
CA ALA A 49 -26.51 -14.40 40.05
C ALA A 49 -26.01 -13.23 40.92
N GLU A 50 -24.89 -13.39 41.63
CA GLU A 50 -24.32 -12.30 42.44
C GLU A 50 -23.42 -11.37 41.61
N THR A 51 -22.73 -11.94 40.62
CA THR A 51 -21.63 -11.29 39.90
C THR A 51 -22.10 -10.52 38.68
N VAL A 52 -23.08 -11.04 37.94
CA VAL A 52 -23.57 -10.48 36.68
C VAL A 52 -24.62 -9.42 36.99
N LYS A 53 -24.36 -8.17 36.60
CA LYS A 53 -25.24 -7.03 36.85
C LYS A 53 -26.13 -6.70 35.67
N ASP A 54 -25.59 -6.85 34.46
CA ASP A 54 -26.33 -6.58 33.22
C ASP A 54 -25.78 -7.43 32.08
N THR A 55 -26.60 -7.65 31.05
CA THR A 55 -26.22 -8.40 29.86
C THR A 55 -26.76 -7.74 28.60
N MET A 56 -25.89 -7.55 27.61
CA MET A 56 -26.24 -7.00 26.31
C MET A 56 -26.07 -8.07 25.22
N LYS A 57 -27.09 -8.19 24.37
CA LYS A 57 -27.03 -9.00 23.15
C LYS A 57 -26.47 -8.15 22.01
N GLU A 58 -25.32 -8.55 21.52
CA GLU A 58 -24.53 -7.86 20.51
C GLU A 58 -24.20 -8.82 19.35
N ALA A 59 -23.45 -8.37 18.36
CA ALA A 59 -23.00 -9.20 17.25
C ALA A 59 -21.58 -8.80 16.82
N ALA A 60 -20.88 -9.75 16.20
CA ALA A 60 -19.60 -9.50 15.57
C ALA A 60 -19.63 -9.92 14.11
N ILE A 61 -19.00 -9.14 13.26
CA ILE A 61 -18.89 -9.38 11.81
C ILE A 61 -17.44 -9.62 11.50
N TYR A 62 -17.16 -10.74 10.84
CA TYR A 62 -15.81 -11.16 10.52
C TYR A 62 -15.66 -11.47 9.03
N TYR A 63 -14.55 -11.03 8.46
CA TYR A 63 -14.08 -11.48 7.16
C TYR A 63 -12.55 -11.36 7.10
N ALA A 64 -11.91 -12.19 6.30
CA ALA A 64 -10.47 -12.10 6.06
C ALA A 64 -10.19 -11.44 4.71
N VAL A 65 -9.23 -10.52 4.72
CA VAL A 65 -8.68 -9.91 3.52
C VAL A 65 -7.25 -10.36 3.33
N GLN A 66 -6.87 -10.59 2.08
CA GLN A 66 -5.52 -10.88 1.68
C GLN A 66 -4.99 -9.62 1.00
N LYS A 67 -4.05 -8.92 1.66
CA LYS A 67 -3.24 -7.91 0.97
C LYS A 67 -2.39 -8.66 -0.04
N THR A 68 -2.53 -8.35 -1.31
CA THR A 68 -1.68 -8.80 -2.41
C THR A 68 -1.06 -7.56 -3.02
N VAL A 69 0.10 -7.15 -2.51
CA VAL A 69 0.90 -6.14 -3.19
C VAL A 69 1.44 -6.79 -4.46
N ALA A 70 0.78 -6.54 -5.59
CA ALA A 70 1.31 -6.95 -6.88
C ALA A 70 2.48 -6.03 -7.24
N PRO A 71 3.52 -6.52 -7.94
CA PRO A 71 4.48 -5.62 -8.58
C PRO A 71 3.70 -4.63 -9.46
N ALA A 72 4.07 -3.35 -9.40
CA ALA A 72 3.33 -2.30 -10.09
C ALA A 72 3.12 -2.66 -11.57
N LYS A 73 1.90 -2.49 -12.08
CA LYS A 73 1.60 -2.76 -13.49
C LYS A 73 2.00 -1.54 -14.31
N GLY A 74 3.28 -1.45 -14.66
CA GLY A 74 3.78 -0.47 -15.62
C GLY A 74 4.01 -1.11 -16.98
N LYS A 75 3.63 -0.41 -18.06
CA LYS A 75 4.22 -0.71 -19.38
C LYS A 75 5.69 -0.32 -19.32
N GLU A 76 6.58 -1.17 -19.83
CA GLU A 76 7.97 -0.77 -20.05
C GLU A 76 7.96 0.32 -21.13
N GLU A 77 8.41 1.51 -20.75
CA GLU A 77 8.52 2.65 -21.66
C GLU A 77 10.00 3.02 -21.82
N GLU A 78 10.38 3.47 -23.01
CA GLU A 78 11.73 3.98 -23.27
C GLU A 78 11.65 5.49 -23.46
N GLU A 79 12.50 6.22 -22.75
CA GLU A 79 12.66 7.66 -22.93
C GLU A 79 14.02 7.97 -23.56
N THR A 80 14.08 8.96 -24.45
CA THR A 80 15.31 9.44 -25.08
C THR A 80 15.54 10.90 -24.74
N VAL A 81 16.67 11.21 -24.09
CA VAL A 81 17.01 12.55 -23.64
C VAL A 81 18.44 12.96 -24.04
N ARG A 82 18.76 14.23 -23.83
CA ARG A 82 20.11 14.79 -24.03
C ARG A 82 20.97 14.60 -22.77
N ALA A 83 22.29 14.66 -22.94
CA ALA A 83 23.25 14.50 -21.84
C ALA A 83 22.99 15.44 -20.64
N ASP A 84 22.61 16.69 -20.89
CA ASP A 84 22.33 17.69 -19.84
C ASP A 84 21.09 17.37 -18.99
N LYS A 85 20.17 16.58 -19.55
CA LYS A 85 18.97 16.13 -18.86
C LYS A 85 19.19 14.82 -18.11
N VAL A 86 20.04 13.93 -18.63
CA VAL A 86 20.38 12.65 -17.95
C VAL A 86 20.85 12.92 -16.53
N SER A 87 21.77 13.87 -16.32
CA SER A 87 22.33 14.14 -14.99
C SER A 87 21.35 14.80 -14.00
N LYS A 88 20.19 15.27 -14.47
CA LYS A 88 19.18 15.92 -13.62
C LYS A 88 18.09 14.96 -13.17
N GLU A 89 18.01 13.79 -13.81
CA GLU A 89 17.01 12.77 -13.52
C GLU A 89 17.48 11.87 -12.38
N THR A 90 16.55 11.37 -11.56
CA THR A 90 16.87 10.46 -10.45
C THR A 90 16.61 9.03 -10.90
N TYR A 91 17.66 8.21 -10.98
CA TYR A 91 17.56 6.82 -11.41
C TYR A 91 17.65 5.85 -10.26
N PHE A 92 17.03 4.69 -10.46
CA PHE A 92 16.93 3.65 -9.44
C PHE A 92 17.66 2.37 -9.84
N VAL A 93 18.22 1.69 -8.83
CA VAL A 93 18.81 0.35 -8.94
C VAL A 93 18.26 -0.50 -7.81
N PHE A 94 17.42 -1.47 -8.16
CA PHE A 94 16.87 -2.41 -7.20
C PHE A 94 17.72 -3.68 -7.15
N LYS A 95 18.34 -3.95 -5.99
CA LYS A 95 19.09 -5.20 -5.74
C LYS A 95 18.19 -6.31 -5.19
N SER A 96 17.06 -5.94 -4.62
CA SER A 96 16.06 -6.83 -4.04
C SER A 96 14.68 -6.18 -4.13
N GLU A 97 13.64 -6.96 -3.87
CA GLU A 97 12.28 -6.45 -3.79
C GLU A 97 12.11 -5.40 -2.68
N VAL A 98 11.24 -4.42 -2.91
CA VAL A 98 11.01 -3.23 -2.06
C VAL A 98 9.73 -3.39 -1.23
N ASN A 99 9.71 -2.92 0.02
CA ASN A 99 8.46 -2.84 0.79
C ASN A 99 7.64 -1.62 0.33
N LYS A 100 6.43 -1.85 -0.21
CA LYS A 100 5.56 -0.76 -0.71
C LYS A 100 5.17 0.22 0.39
N ASP A 101 4.97 -0.24 1.62
CA ASP A 101 4.54 0.62 2.73
C ASP A 101 5.67 1.56 3.23
N GLU A 102 6.93 1.29 2.85
CA GLU A 102 8.10 2.11 3.17
C GLU A 102 8.61 2.92 1.96
N TRP A 103 7.96 2.77 0.80
CA TRP A 103 8.37 3.44 -0.44
C TRP A 103 7.66 4.78 -0.59
N ASP A 104 8.45 5.85 -0.77
CA ASP A 104 7.99 7.24 -0.88
C ASP A 104 8.03 7.80 -2.31
N GLY A 105 8.59 7.04 -3.26
CA GLY A 105 8.69 7.43 -4.66
C GLY A 105 7.50 6.99 -5.53
N ASP A 106 7.59 7.29 -6.82
CA ASP A 106 6.63 6.80 -7.81
C ASP A 106 6.72 5.28 -7.98
N GLU A 107 5.62 4.63 -8.36
CA GLU A 107 5.60 3.17 -8.60
C GLU A 107 6.28 2.75 -9.92
N ILE A 108 6.57 3.72 -10.79
CA ILE A 108 7.20 3.54 -12.10
C ILE A 108 8.36 4.54 -12.18
N VAL A 109 9.58 4.04 -12.34
CA VAL A 109 10.79 4.85 -12.20
C VAL A 109 11.84 4.54 -13.27
N PRO A 110 12.71 5.51 -13.63
CA PRO A 110 13.77 5.29 -14.60
C PRO A 110 14.89 4.44 -14.00
N MET A 111 15.31 3.42 -14.76
CA MET A 111 16.31 2.45 -14.31
C MET A 111 17.72 2.90 -14.67
N TYR A 112 18.62 2.98 -13.70
CA TYR A 112 20.01 3.41 -13.96
C TYR A 112 20.75 2.44 -14.90
N ASN A 113 20.53 1.14 -14.72
CA ASN A 113 21.22 0.10 -15.47
C ASN A 113 20.78 -0.01 -16.94
N SER A 114 19.72 0.68 -17.35
CA SER A 114 19.22 0.66 -18.72
C SER A 114 19.74 1.83 -19.58
N ILE A 115 20.51 2.77 -18.98
CA ILE A 115 21.05 3.93 -19.69
C ILE A 115 22.00 3.48 -20.80
N LYS A 116 21.64 3.80 -22.06
CA LYS A 116 22.42 3.49 -23.26
C LYS A 116 22.68 4.76 -24.07
N ALA A 117 23.92 4.93 -24.52
CA ALA A 117 24.27 6.03 -25.40
C ALA A 117 23.88 5.70 -26.85
N LYS A 118 23.15 6.60 -27.49
CA LYS A 118 22.78 6.54 -28.91
C LYS A 118 23.41 7.73 -29.65
N PRO A 119 24.19 7.51 -30.72
CA PRO A 119 24.73 8.61 -31.51
C PRO A 119 23.61 9.54 -31.97
N CYS A 120 23.82 10.86 -31.84
CA CYS A 120 22.82 11.83 -32.28
C CYS A 120 22.56 11.65 -33.78
N PRO A 121 21.30 11.43 -34.20
CA PRO A 121 20.99 11.11 -35.59
C PRO A 121 21.36 12.25 -36.54
N LYS A 122 21.29 13.50 -36.07
CA LYS A 122 21.57 14.69 -36.88
C LYS A 122 23.06 14.97 -37.10
N CYS A 123 23.92 14.81 -36.08
CA CYS A 123 25.37 15.01 -36.24
C CYS A 123 26.15 13.70 -36.40
N LYS A 124 25.48 12.54 -36.37
CA LYS A 124 26.09 11.20 -36.47
C LYS A 124 27.26 11.01 -35.50
N GLY A 125 27.13 11.51 -34.27
CA GLY A 125 28.17 11.40 -33.23
C GLY A 125 29.31 12.43 -33.33
N LYS A 126 29.27 13.40 -34.25
CA LYS A 126 30.33 14.42 -34.38
C LYS A 126 30.21 15.54 -33.33
N GLY A 127 28.99 15.83 -32.87
CA GLY A 127 28.69 16.93 -31.94
C GLY A 127 28.53 18.30 -32.63
N TYR A 128 28.89 18.40 -33.91
CA TYR A 128 28.77 19.61 -34.72
C TYR A 128 28.26 19.25 -36.12
N ILE A 129 27.69 20.23 -36.81
CA ILE A 129 27.31 20.17 -38.22
C ILE A 129 28.34 20.97 -39.00
N GLU A 130 28.85 20.39 -40.09
CA GLU A 130 29.76 21.09 -40.99
C GLU A 130 28.96 21.70 -42.12
N ASP A 131 28.89 23.03 -42.14
CA ASP A 131 28.28 23.77 -43.23
C ASP A 131 29.35 24.52 -44.03
N LYS A 132 29.01 24.87 -45.27
CA LYS A 132 29.91 25.66 -46.12
C LYS A 132 30.08 27.05 -45.50
N CYS A 133 31.33 27.50 -45.38
CA CYS A 133 31.61 28.84 -44.90
C CYS A 133 31.04 29.88 -45.87
N SER A 134 30.02 30.61 -45.43
CA SER A 134 29.33 31.63 -46.24
C SER A 134 30.28 32.73 -46.73
N SER A 135 31.27 33.11 -45.93
CA SER A 135 32.21 34.18 -46.26
C SER A 135 33.16 33.87 -47.41
N CYS A 136 33.49 32.59 -47.64
CA CYS A 136 34.36 32.17 -48.75
C CYS A 136 33.66 31.24 -49.76
N GLY A 137 32.33 31.09 -49.65
CA GLY A 137 31.54 30.19 -50.48
C GLY A 137 31.94 28.71 -50.41
N GLY A 138 32.73 28.31 -49.41
CA GLY A 138 33.29 26.96 -49.29
C GLY A 138 34.74 26.78 -49.78
N ASN A 139 35.36 27.80 -50.36
CA ASN A 139 36.70 27.69 -50.97
C ASN A 139 37.87 27.84 -49.98
N GLY A 140 37.61 28.27 -48.75
CA GLY A 140 38.62 28.46 -47.71
C GLY A 140 39.51 29.70 -47.89
N LYS A 141 39.44 30.38 -49.04
CA LYS A 141 40.23 31.56 -49.36
C LYS A 141 39.35 32.74 -49.77
N ILE A 142 39.83 33.95 -49.53
CA ILE A 142 39.28 35.20 -50.06
C ILE A 142 40.25 35.72 -51.12
N SER A 143 39.70 36.14 -52.26
CA SER A 143 40.49 36.63 -53.39
C SER A 143 40.19 38.12 -53.59
N ASP A 144 41.17 38.95 -53.30
CA ASP A 144 41.10 40.40 -53.52
C ASP A 144 41.92 40.78 -54.75
N LYS A 145 41.41 41.72 -55.55
CA LYS A 145 42.12 42.24 -56.73
C LYS A 145 42.94 43.45 -56.30
N LEU A 146 44.26 43.30 -56.25
CA LEU A 146 45.19 44.38 -55.96
C LEU A 146 45.61 45.05 -57.27
N LEU A 147 45.60 46.38 -57.27
CA LEU A 147 46.24 47.16 -58.32
C LEU A 147 47.73 47.25 -58.00
N VAL A 148 48.56 46.67 -58.87
CA VAL A 148 50.02 46.65 -58.72
C VAL A 148 50.61 47.51 -59.83
N LEU A 149 51.50 48.44 -59.46
CA LEU A 149 52.23 49.26 -60.42
C LEU A 149 53.61 48.64 -60.62
N GLU A 150 53.98 48.31 -61.86
CA GLU A 150 55.27 47.69 -62.18
C GLU A 150 56.11 48.56 -63.11
N GLY A 151 57.40 48.70 -62.78
CA GLY A 151 58.40 49.49 -63.53
C GLY A 151 58.39 51.00 -63.21
N GLU A 152 59.39 51.73 -63.74
CA GLU A 152 59.52 53.18 -63.56
C GLU A 152 58.38 53.97 -64.21
N GLU A 153 57.75 53.40 -65.24
CA GLU A 153 56.61 53.99 -65.96
C GLU A 153 55.25 53.78 -65.27
N MET A 154 55.21 53.10 -64.11
CA MET A 154 53.99 52.82 -63.33
C MET A 154 52.87 52.12 -64.12
N ASN A 155 53.21 51.05 -64.84
CA ASN A 155 52.22 50.28 -65.59
C ASN A 155 51.25 49.57 -64.63
N LYS A 156 49.94 49.81 -64.80
CA LYS A 156 48.86 49.29 -63.95
C LYS A 156 48.50 47.85 -64.32
N ASP A 157 48.85 46.89 -63.47
CA ASP A 157 48.38 45.52 -63.56
C ASP A 157 47.42 45.19 -62.40
N LYS A 158 46.50 44.26 -62.60
CA LYS A 158 45.56 43.77 -61.57
C LYS A 158 45.95 42.35 -61.19
N LYS A 159 46.67 42.20 -60.09
CA LYS A 159 47.06 40.89 -59.55
C LYS A 159 46.06 40.44 -58.49
N VAL A 160 45.76 39.14 -58.48
CA VAL A 160 44.89 38.54 -57.47
C VAL A 160 45.72 38.16 -56.26
N PHE A 161 45.34 38.64 -55.08
CA PHE A 161 45.91 38.23 -53.81
C PHE A 161 44.92 37.31 -53.09
N GLU A 162 45.36 36.10 -52.79
CA GLU A 162 44.58 35.12 -52.05
C GLU A 162 45.12 34.98 -50.63
N TYR A 163 44.24 35.02 -49.64
CA TYR A 163 44.59 34.74 -48.25
C TYR A 163 43.55 33.84 -47.58
N PRO A 164 43.93 33.13 -46.49
CA PRO A 164 43.00 32.26 -45.77
C PRO A 164 41.80 33.05 -45.25
N CYS A 165 40.60 32.51 -45.46
CA CYS A 165 39.39 33.11 -44.95
C CYS A 165 39.40 33.07 -43.41
N GLY A 166 39.30 34.24 -42.77
CA GLY A 166 39.36 34.37 -41.30
C GLY A 166 38.24 33.63 -40.56
N ASN A 167 37.07 33.45 -41.17
CA ASN A 167 35.93 32.81 -40.51
C ASN A 167 35.99 31.27 -40.51
N CYS A 168 36.74 30.66 -41.44
CA CYS A 168 36.93 29.20 -41.49
C CYS A 168 38.40 28.80 -41.38
N TYR A 169 39.30 29.75 -41.14
CA TYR A 169 40.73 29.58 -41.01
C TYR A 169 41.35 28.74 -42.13
N GLY A 170 40.91 28.97 -43.38
CA GLY A 170 41.41 28.23 -44.54
C GLY A 170 40.68 26.92 -44.88
N SER A 171 39.80 26.42 -44.00
CA SER A 171 39.17 25.09 -44.19
C SER A 171 37.98 25.05 -45.16
N GLY A 172 37.40 26.22 -45.47
CA GLY A 172 36.18 26.33 -46.28
C GLY A 172 34.89 25.91 -45.57
N LYS A 173 34.96 25.43 -44.32
CA LYS A 173 33.80 24.93 -43.56
C LYS A 173 33.68 25.61 -42.20
N THR A 174 32.45 25.82 -41.74
CA THR A 174 32.15 26.23 -40.36
C THR A 174 31.62 25.04 -39.58
N LYS A 175 32.01 24.95 -38.31
CA LYS A 175 31.55 23.90 -37.40
C LYS A 175 30.54 24.51 -36.44
N ASP A 176 29.26 24.33 -36.74
CA ASP A 176 28.19 24.81 -35.88
C ASP A 176 27.81 23.74 -34.86
N LEU A 177 27.61 24.16 -33.61
CA LEU A 177 27.22 23.25 -32.54
C LEU A 177 25.89 22.55 -32.92
N CYS A 178 25.87 21.22 -32.84
CA CYS A 178 24.65 20.49 -33.15
C CYS A 178 23.59 20.81 -32.10
N LYS A 179 22.54 21.57 -32.48
CA LYS A 179 21.46 22.00 -31.56
C LYS A 179 20.70 20.85 -30.90
N GLU A 180 20.67 19.68 -31.53
CA GLU A 180 19.90 18.53 -31.04
C GLU A 180 20.60 17.81 -29.88
N CYS A 181 21.92 17.62 -29.97
CA CYS A 181 22.72 17.05 -28.87
C CYS A 181 23.50 18.10 -28.09
N ASN A 182 23.35 19.38 -28.42
CA ASN A 182 24.08 20.52 -27.85
C ASN A 182 25.61 20.31 -27.75
N GLY A 183 26.21 19.66 -28.75
CA GLY A 183 27.65 19.35 -28.73
C GLY A 183 28.04 18.04 -28.05
N HIS A 184 27.14 17.37 -27.33
CA HIS A 184 27.44 16.16 -26.55
C HIS A 184 27.62 14.87 -27.36
N LYS A 185 27.47 14.94 -28.70
CA LYS A 185 27.63 13.83 -29.67
C LYS A 185 26.56 12.72 -29.59
N ASN A 186 26.13 12.37 -28.38
CA ASN A 186 25.17 11.31 -28.10
C ASN A 186 23.89 11.87 -27.44
N LEU A 187 22.78 11.17 -27.70
CA LEU A 187 21.61 11.15 -26.86
C LEU A 187 21.67 9.90 -25.97
N TYR A 188 20.85 9.85 -24.93
CA TYR A 188 20.81 8.74 -24.00
C TYR A 188 19.38 8.23 -23.89
N THR A 189 19.25 6.91 -23.95
CA THR A 189 17.98 6.21 -23.78
C THR A 189 17.99 5.43 -22.49
N TYR A 190 16.89 5.44 -21.76
CA TYR A 190 16.71 4.59 -20.59
C TYR A 190 15.30 4.03 -20.54
N GLU A 191 15.19 2.86 -19.93
CA GLU A 191 13.94 2.17 -19.67
C GLU A 191 13.33 2.67 -18.36
N ILE A 192 12.04 2.99 -18.40
CA ILE A 192 11.21 3.29 -17.24
C ILE A 192 10.42 2.02 -16.90
N LYS A 193 10.58 1.54 -15.67
CA LYS A 193 10.00 0.27 -15.22
C LYS A 193 9.32 0.39 -13.88
N ALA A 194 8.39 -0.51 -13.64
CA ALA A 194 7.74 -0.69 -12.36
C ALA A 194 8.74 -1.04 -11.24
N VAL A 195 8.52 -0.49 -10.06
CA VAL A 195 9.26 -0.85 -8.85
C VAL A 195 8.93 -2.31 -8.48
N PRO A 196 9.95 -3.16 -8.24
CA PRO A 196 9.73 -4.56 -7.87
C PRO A 196 9.31 -4.67 -6.40
N PHE A 197 8.05 -4.38 -6.10
CA PHE A 197 7.53 -4.52 -4.74
C PHE A 197 7.48 -5.97 -4.28
N LYS A 198 7.76 -6.19 -2.98
CA LYS A 198 7.63 -7.49 -2.32
C LYS A 198 6.19 -7.96 -2.43
N ARG A 199 6.01 -9.20 -2.90
CA ARG A 199 4.71 -9.86 -2.83
C ARG A 199 4.43 -10.29 -1.39
N VAL A 200 3.83 -9.42 -0.60
CA VAL A 200 3.32 -9.79 0.72
C VAL A 200 1.93 -10.40 0.54
N VAL A 201 1.77 -11.62 1.06
CA VAL A 201 0.47 -12.27 1.22
C VAL A 201 0.27 -12.46 2.71
N SER A 202 -0.44 -11.53 3.34
CA SER A 202 -0.85 -11.67 4.74
C SER A 202 -2.37 -11.75 4.80
N GLY A 203 -2.89 -12.85 5.35
CA GLY A 203 -4.28 -12.92 5.77
C GLY A 203 -4.47 -11.96 6.94
N MET A 204 -5.19 -10.87 6.73
CA MET A 204 -5.56 -9.92 7.76
C MET A 204 -7.01 -10.20 8.18
N PRO A 205 -7.23 -10.64 9.42
CA PRO A 205 -8.58 -10.77 9.95
C PRO A 205 -9.16 -9.39 10.21
N VAL A 206 -10.35 -9.14 9.67
CA VAL A 206 -11.14 -7.95 9.96
C VAL A 206 -12.32 -8.37 10.81
N LEU A 207 -12.36 -7.86 12.04
CA LEU A 207 -13.46 -8.05 12.96
C LEU A 207 -14.09 -6.69 13.24
N HIS A 208 -15.41 -6.62 13.16
CA HIS A 208 -16.21 -5.50 13.61
C HIS A 208 -17.17 -5.97 14.70
N SER A 209 -16.97 -5.51 15.93
CA SER A 209 -17.83 -5.81 17.08
C SER A 209 -18.86 -4.70 17.30
N SER A 210 -20.11 -5.05 17.63
CA SER A 210 -21.08 -4.07 18.14
C SER A 210 -20.95 -3.81 19.64
N ALA A 211 -20.31 -4.72 20.38
CA ALA A 211 -19.85 -4.45 21.74
C ALA A 211 -18.64 -3.51 21.69
N LYS A 212 -18.65 -2.45 22.51
CA LYS A 212 -17.50 -1.55 22.66
C LYS A 212 -16.40 -2.26 23.45
N THR A 213 -15.46 -2.89 22.77
CA THR A 213 -14.39 -3.67 23.39
C THR A 213 -13.01 -3.22 22.92
N LYS A 214 -12.02 -3.26 23.81
CA LYS A 214 -10.60 -3.04 23.46
C LYS A 214 -9.93 -4.30 22.90
N TYR A 215 -10.61 -5.46 22.99
CA TYR A 215 -10.09 -6.77 22.61
C TYR A 215 -10.37 -7.15 21.16
N GLU A 216 -10.93 -6.24 20.37
CA GLU A 216 -11.38 -6.54 19.00
C GLU A 216 -10.26 -7.11 18.11
N LYS A 217 -9.03 -6.63 18.27
CA LYS A 217 -7.86 -7.17 17.58
C LYS A 217 -7.53 -8.62 18.00
N GLU A 218 -7.41 -8.85 19.31
CA GLU A 218 -7.13 -10.20 19.86
C GLU A 218 -8.23 -11.19 19.49
N MET A 219 -9.50 -10.77 19.62
CA MET A 219 -10.66 -11.55 19.21
C MET A 219 -10.61 -11.89 17.72
N GLY A 220 -10.20 -10.94 16.87
CA GLY A 220 -10.07 -11.18 15.43
C GLY A 220 -8.97 -12.17 15.07
N GLU A 221 -7.82 -12.10 15.74
CA GLU A 221 -6.70 -13.03 15.54
C GLU A 221 -7.03 -14.45 16.01
N ASP A 222 -7.65 -14.58 17.18
CA ASP A 222 -8.07 -15.88 17.72
C ASP A 222 -9.20 -16.47 16.90
N LEU A 223 -10.20 -15.67 16.50
CA LEU A 223 -11.29 -16.11 15.65
C LEU A 223 -10.78 -16.55 14.27
N HIS A 224 -9.74 -15.92 13.72
CA HIS A 224 -9.13 -16.36 12.46
C HIS A 224 -8.53 -17.77 12.58
N LYS A 225 -7.87 -18.08 13.70
CA LYS A 225 -7.28 -19.41 13.96
C LYS A 225 -8.35 -20.47 14.26
N LEU A 226 -9.45 -20.06 14.89
CA LEU A 226 -10.49 -20.94 15.41
C LEU A 226 -11.80 -20.85 14.61
N ILE A 227 -11.76 -20.34 13.37
CA ILE A 227 -12.96 -20.03 12.61
C ILE A 227 -13.83 -21.27 12.34
N ASP A 228 -13.19 -22.45 12.22
CA ASP A 228 -13.87 -23.74 12.02
C ASP A 228 -14.42 -24.31 13.33
N GLU A 229 -13.93 -23.82 14.47
CA GLU A 229 -14.38 -24.21 15.80
C GLU A 229 -15.52 -23.32 16.31
N VAL A 230 -15.69 -22.11 15.78
CA VAL A 230 -16.76 -21.19 16.19
C VAL A 230 -17.90 -21.22 15.17
N GLU A 231 -19.12 -21.46 15.65
CA GLU A 231 -20.29 -21.45 14.76
C GLU A 231 -20.77 -20.02 14.51
N GLY A 232 -20.90 -19.66 13.24
CA GLY A 232 -21.38 -18.36 12.77
C GLY A 232 -22.13 -18.49 11.45
N ILE A 233 -22.91 -17.46 11.11
CA ILE A 233 -23.75 -17.44 9.91
C ILE A 233 -22.98 -16.82 8.77
N LYS A 234 -22.93 -17.50 7.62
CA LYS A 234 -22.19 -17.06 6.44
C LYS A 234 -23.09 -16.29 5.48
N PHE A 235 -22.61 -15.16 5.00
CA PHE A 235 -23.26 -14.30 4.01
C PHE A 235 -22.32 -14.02 2.84
N ASP A 236 -22.88 -13.95 1.63
CA ASP A 236 -22.12 -13.64 0.42
C ASP A 236 -21.90 -12.13 0.25
N ASP A 237 -22.84 -11.31 0.73
CA ASP A 237 -22.78 -9.86 0.60
C ASP A 237 -23.47 -9.11 1.76
N PHE A 238 -23.08 -7.86 1.97
CA PHE A 238 -23.62 -7.02 3.06
C PHE A 238 -25.10 -6.66 2.90
N LYS A 239 -25.67 -6.67 1.69
CA LYS A 239 -27.12 -6.45 1.51
C LYS A 239 -27.90 -7.64 2.05
N SER A 240 -27.41 -8.85 1.81
CA SER A 240 -27.99 -10.08 2.33
C SER A 240 -27.87 -10.14 3.86
N LEU A 241 -26.71 -9.74 4.41
CA LEU A 241 -26.46 -9.67 5.84
C LEU A 241 -27.41 -8.67 6.50
N ASP A 242 -27.51 -7.44 6.00
CA ASP A 242 -28.35 -6.39 6.60
C ASP A 242 -29.83 -6.79 6.66
N LYS A 243 -30.34 -7.44 5.60
CA LYS A 243 -31.73 -7.93 5.56
C LYS A 243 -32.01 -9.12 6.48
N LYS A 244 -31.02 -9.99 6.68
CA LYS A 244 -31.21 -11.28 7.36
C LYS A 244 -30.63 -11.30 8.78
N ALA A 245 -29.87 -10.30 9.21
CA ALA A 245 -29.22 -10.27 10.52
C ALA A 245 -30.22 -10.42 11.68
N GLU A 246 -31.31 -9.63 11.69
CA GLU A 246 -32.35 -9.70 12.72
C GLU A 246 -33.03 -11.08 12.80
N PRO A 247 -33.61 -11.64 11.71
CA PRO A 247 -34.23 -12.96 11.79
C PRO A 247 -33.21 -14.07 12.08
N SER A 248 -31.96 -13.90 11.66
CA SER A 248 -30.88 -14.86 11.91
C SER A 248 -30.46 -14.94 13.37
N LEU A 249 -30.30 -13.79 14.04
CA LEU A 249 -29.88 -13.68 15.44
C LEU A 249 -31.06 -13.81 16.42
N GLY A 250 -32.28 -13.47 15.96
CA GLY A 250 -33.47 -13.36 16.83
C GLY A 250 -33.50 -12.09 17.69
N TYR A 251 -32.57 -11.16 17.47
CA TYR A 251 -32.51 -9.85 18.10
C TYR A 251 -31.78 -8.87 17.19
N TYR A 252 -32.07 -7.58 17.36
CA TYR A 252 -31.42 -6.53 16.61
C TYR A 252 -31.44 -5.22 17.39
N ASN A 253 -30.30 -4.55 17.47
CA ASN A 253 -30.15 -3.31 18.22
C ASN A 253 -29.47 -2.23 17.36
N LYS A 254 -29.45 -0.98 17.87
CA LYS A 254 -28.85 0.15 17.14
C LYS A 254 -27.34 0.02 16.93
N ASN A 255 -26.62 -0.65 17.83
CA ASN A 255 -25.19 -0.89 17.71
C ASN A 255 -24.90 -1.87 16.57
N ILE A 256 -25.62 -2.99 16.51
CA ILE A 256 -25.53 -4.00 15.44
C ILE A 256 -25.73 -3.34 14.07
N LYS A 257 -26.76 -2.51 13.91
CA LYS A 257 -27.00 -1.77 12.66
C LYS A 257 -25.83 -0.86 12.25
N LYS A 258 -25.24 -0.15 13.22
CA LYS A 258 -24.06 0.70 12.99
C LYS A 258 -22.85 -0.14 12.60
N THR A 259 -22.62 -1.27 13.27
CA THR A 259 -21.52 -2.19 12.99
C THR A 259 -21.64 -2.80 11.59
N ILE A 260 -22.83 -3.25 11.18
CA ILE A 260 -23.11 -3.72 9.81
C ILE A 260 -22.78 -2.63 8.79
N SER A 261 -23.20 -1.40 9.06
CA SER A 261 -22.97 -0.27 8.16
C SER A 261 -21.48 0.09 8.05
N SER A 262 -20.74 0.05 9.17
CA SER A 262 -19.30 0.33 9.20
C SER A 262 -18.51 -0.77 8.49
N ALA A 263 -18.75 -2.03 8.85
CA ALA A 263 -18.12 -3.18 8.24
C ALA A 263 -18.37 -3.24 6.73
N GLY A 264 -19.59 -2.88 6.29
CA GLY A 264 -19.94 -2.80 4.88
C GLY A 264 -19.27 -1.65 4.12
N LYS A 265 -18.85 -0.58 4.79
CA LYS A 265 -18.02 0.48 4.17
C LYS A 265 -16.59 0.00 3.99
N ASP A 266 -16.01 -0.59 5.03
CA ASP A 266 -14.63 -1.07 5.00
C ASP A 266 -14.46 -2.20 3.99
N TYR A 267 -15.41 -3.14 3.95
CA TYR A 267 -15.45 -4.20 2.94
C TYR A 267 -15.45 -3.64 1.50
N LYS A 268 -16.25 -2.60 1.23
CA LYS A 268 -16.26 -1.93 -0.09
C LYS A 268 -14.97 -1.19 -0.40
N ASN A 269 -14.28 -0.67 0.61
CA ASN A 269 -12.97 -0.04 0.41
C ASN A 269 -11.96 -1.10 -0.01
N TYR A 270 -11.94 -2.27 0.65
CA TYR A 270 -11.10 -3.40 0.25
C TYR A 270 -11.46 -3.99 -1.12
N GLU A 271 -12.74 -4.03 -1.51
CA GLU A 271 -13.14 -4.49 -2.85
C GLU A 271 -12.65 -3.56 -3.98
N LYS A 272 -12.47 -2.27 -3.70
CA LYS A 272 -12.05 -1.27 -4.70
C LYS A 272 -10.54 -1.11 -4.79
N ASP A 273 -9.83 -1.57 -3.78
CA ASP A 273 -8.38 -1.45 -3.68
C ASP A 273 -7.72 -2.65 -4.37
N ASP A 274 -6.99 -2.38 -5.45
CA ASP A 274 -6.32 -3.41 -6.26
C ASP A 274 -5.27 -4.21 -5.47
N ASP A 275 -4.79 -3.67 -4.34
CA ASP A 275 -3.84 -4.34 -3.46
C ASP A 275 -4.51 -5.33 -2.48
N TYR A 276 -5.84 -5.42 -2.46
CA TYR A 276 -6.55 -6.31 -1.53
C TYR A 276 -7.51 -7.25 -2.23
N LYS A 277 -7.64 -8.45 -1.66
CA LYS A 277 -8.63 -9.44 -2.09
C LYS A 277 -9.31 -10.01 -0.86
N ILE A 278 -10.64 -9.94 -0.82
CA ILE A 278 -11.41 -10.65 0.20
C ILE A 278 -11.37 -12.16 -0.11
N VAL A 279 -11.01 -12.96 0.91
CA VAL A 279 -10.77 -14.40 0.75
C VAL A 279 -11.79 -15.29 1.44
N THR A 280 -12.61 -14.73 2.33
CA THR A 280 -13.67 -15.47 3.02
C THR A 280 -15.03 -14.83 2.77
N LYS A 281 -16.09 -15.62 2.93
CA LYS A 281 -17.44 -15.08 3.11
C LYS A 281 -17.51 -14.22 4.37
N ILE A 282 -18.53 -13.37 4.45
CA ILE A 282 -18.81 -12.56 5.62
C ILE A 282 -19.44 -13.47 6.68
N HIS A 283 -18.87 -13.50 7.87
CA HIS A 283 -19.40 -14.27 9.00
C HIS A 283 -20.07 -13.32 10.00
N LEU A 284 -21.28 -13.67 10.42
CA LEU A 284 -22.00 -13.01 11.49
C LEU A 284 -22.03 -13.94 12.70
N PHE A 285 -21.50 -13.47 13.82
CA PHE A 285 -21.48 -14.18 15.08
C PHE A 285 -22.40 -13.52 16.10
N PRO A 286 -23.27 -14.29 16.78
CA PRO A 286 -23.93 -13.80 17.98
C PRO A 286 -22.88 -13.52 19.06
N MET A 287 -23.03 -12.40 19.74
CA MET A 287 -22.13 -11.96 20.80
C MET A 287 -22.93 -11.58 22.05
N ILE A 288 -22.43 -11.95 23.22
CA ILE A 288 -23.01 -11.54 24.51
C ILE A 288 -21.95 -10.78 25.28
N GLN A 289 -22.31 -9.60 25.80
CA GLN A 289 -21.50 -8.82 26.71
C GLN A 289 -22.14 -8.85 28.10
N MET A 290 -21.43 -9.38 29.08
CA MET A 290 -21.87 -9.47 30.47
C MET A 290 -21.10 -8.45 31.32
N MET A 291 -21.83 -7.52 31.91
CA MET A 291 -21.30 -6.55 32.87
C MET A 291 -21.27 -7.20 34.24
N CYS A 292 -20.07 -7.34 34.81
CA CYS A 292 -19.85 -8.10 36.02
C CYS A 292 -19.22 -7.22 37.11
N GLU A 293 -19.50 -7.53 38.36
CA GLU A 293 -18.92 -6.88 39.53
C GLU A 293 -18.50 -7.93 40.55
N THR A 294 -17.26 -7.83 41.01
CA THR A 294 -16.72 -8.71 42.06
C THR A 294 -17.35 -8.40 43.42
N LYS A 295 -17.23 -9.31 44.38
CA LYS A 295 -17.66 -9.07 45.77
C LYS A 295 -17.00 -7.85 46.43
N LYS A 296 -15.85 -7.42 45.90
CA LYS A 296 -15.11 -6.24 46.38
C LYS A 296 -15.36 -4.97 45.57
N GLY A 297 -16.38 -4.96 44.69
CA GLY A 297 -16.79 -3.78 43.93
C GLY A 297 -15.96 -3.47 42.69
N LYS A 298 -15.01 -4.33 42.31
CA LYS A 298 -14.30 -4.19 41.03
C LYS A 298 -15.22 -4.63 39.89
N SER A 299 -15.48 -3.74 38.94
CA SER A 299 -16.21 -4.05 37.70
C SER A 299 -15.29 -4.69 36.65
N PHE A 300 -15.86 -5.60 35.87
CA PHE A 300 -15.21 -6.22 34.72
C PHE A 300 -16.27 -6.69 33.71
N GLU A 301 -15.85 -7.07 32.52
CA GLU A 301 -16.71 -7.49 31.43
C GLU A 301 -16.27 -8.88 30.95
N ILE A 302 -17.26 -9.69 30.58
CA ILE A 302 -17.08 -10.96 29.89
C ILE A 302 -17.75 -10.83 28.53
N TYR A 303 -17.06 -11.24 27.48
CA TYR A 303 -17.60 -11.31 26.13
C TYR A 303 -17.65 -12.76 25.69
N SER A 304 -18.77 -13.18 25.10
CA SER A 304 -18.92 -14.46 24.43
C SER A 304 -19.17 -14.24 22.95
N LEU A 305 -18.56 -15.03 22.08
CA LEU A 305 -18.75 -14.98 20.63
C LEU A 305 -18.92 -16.40 20.08
N GLY A 306 -20.02 -16.65 19.36
CA GLY A 306 -20.38 -17.96 18.80
C GLY A 306 -21.72 -18.51 19.31
N SER A 307 -22.11 -19.70 18.85
CA SER A 307 -23.42 -20.31 19.17
C SER A 307 -23.48 -20.92 20.57
N ASP A 308 -24.68 -21.37 20.96
CA ASP A 308 -24.91 -22.22 22.13
C ASP A 308 -24.10 -23.51 22.14
N LYS A 309 -23.76 -24.05 20.97
CA LYS A 309 -22.94 -25.27 20.86
C LYS A 309 -21.44 -24.96 20.91
N ARG A 310 -21.01 -23.88 20.25
CA ARG A 310 -19.60 -23.57 20.07
C ARG A 310 -19.33 -22.06 20.12
N PHE A 311 -18.78 -21.61 21.25
CA PHE A 311 -18.43 -20.22 21.51
C PHE A 311 -17.08 -20.06 22.22
N ILE A 312 -16.49 -18.87 22.13
CA ILE A 312 -15.26 -18.47 22.84
C ILE A 312 -15.61 -17.36 23.84
N THR A 313 -14.89 -17.31 24.96
CA THR A 313 -15.06 -16.29 26.00
C THR A 313 -13.80 -15.43 26.17
N TYR A 314 -13.98 -14.12 26.24
CA TYR A 314 -12.95 -13.12 26.52
C TYR A 314 -13.33 -12.33 27.77
N SER A 315 -12.35 -11.74 28.46
CA SER A 315 -12.61 -10.96 29.67
C SER A 315 -11.49 -9.99 29.97
N ASN A 316 -11.87 -8.84 30.56
CA ASN A 316 -10.92 -7.84 31.07
C ASN A 316 -10.64 -7.97 32.59
N PHE A 317 -11.06 -9.08 33.20
CA PHE A 317 -10.95 -9.30 34.64
C PHE A 317 -9.53 -9.18 35.16
#